data_AF-A0A7V0JMM3-F1
#
_entry.id   AF-A0A7V0JMM3-F1
#
_cell.length_a   1.000
_cell.length_b   1.000
_cell.length_c   1.000
_cell.angle_alpha   90.00
_cell.angle_beta   90.00
_cell.angle_gamma   90.00
#
_symmetry.space_group_name_H-M   'P 1'
#
loop_
_entity.id
_entity.type
_entity.pdbx_description
1 polymer ?
#
loop_
_entity_poly.entity_id
_entity_poly.type
_entity_poly.pdbx_seq_one_letter_code
_entity_poly.pdbx_strand_id
1 'polypeptide(L)' 'MKHFITRFLNIVASFYDPFLKLTMDEEKFRQEIIGLANLRSDERVLDIGCGTGTLVLMLAETLHSGHIYAIDVAPKMI' A
#
# COMPACT_ATOMS: atom_id res chain seq x y z
N MET A 1 21.96 -10.92 5.93
CA MET A 1 21.26 -9.67 6.32
C MET A 1 19.79 -9.65 5.91
N LYS A 2 19.41 -9.94 4.65
CA LYS A 2 18.01 -9.94 4.19
C LYS A 2 17.04 -10.73 5.10
N HIS A 3 17.43 -11.95 5.52
CA HIS A 3 16.57 -12.81 6.35
C HIS A 3 16.29 -12.32 7.78
N PHE A 4 17.16 -11.47 8.34
CA PHE A 4 16.97 -10.99 9.72
C PHE A 4 15.86 -9.94 9.78
N ILE A 5 15.86 -8.99 8.84
CA ILE A 5 14.85 -7.94 8.74
C ILE A 5 13.47 -8.55 8.46
N THR A 6 13.38 -9.48 7.51
CA THR A 6 12.10 -10.14 7.20
C THR A 6 11.54 -10.92 8.39
N ARG A 7 12.39 -11.62 9.17
CA ARG A 7 11.94 -12.40 10.32
C ARG A 7 11.48 -11.52 11.48
N PHE A 8 12.18 -10.42 11.74
CA PHE A 8 11.79 -9.45 12.74
C PHE A 8 10.47 -8.76 12.37
N LEU A 9 10.35 -8.28 11.13
CA LEU A 9 9.12 -7.66 10.63
C LEU A 9 7.93 -8.63 10.69
N ASN A 10 8.10 -9.91 10.35
CA ASN A 10 7.01 -10.89 10.44
C ASN A 10 6.52 -11.12 11.89
N ILE A 11 7.43 -11.12 12.87
CA ILE A 11 7.04 -11.28 14.28
C ILE A 11 6.24 -10.07 14.73
N VAL A 12 6.72 -8.85 14.44
CA VAL A 12 6.03 -7.61 14.83
C VAL A 12 4.70 -7.49 14.09
N ALA A 13 4.66 -7.73 12.78
CA ALA A 13 3.44 -7.69 11.97
C ALA A 13 2.37 -8.67 12.47
N SER A 14 2.74 -9.89 12.90
CA SER A 14 1.75 -10.85 13.41
C SER A 14 1.00 -10.37 14.67
N PHE A 15 1.60 -9.50 15.48
CA PHE A 15 0.96 -8.89 16.64
C PHE A 15 0.28 -7.56 16.31
N TYR A 16 0.87 -6.77 15.41
CA TYR A 16 0.36 -5.45 15.04
C TYR A 16 -0.78 -5.52 14.02
N ASP A 17 -0.73 -6.41 13.03
CA ASP A 17 -1.73 -6.50 11.95
C ASP A 17 -3.15 -6.76 12.48
N PRO A 18 -3.40 -7.67 13.46
CA PRO A 18 -4.74 -7.86 14.01
C PRO A 18 -5.22 -6.63 14.80
N PHE A 19 -4.31 -5.99 15.54
CA PHE A 19 -4.61 -4.79 16.30
C PHE A 19 -4.93 -3.61 15.37
N LEU A 20 -4.12 -3.39 14.34
CA LEU A 20 -4.32 -2.36 13.34
C LEU A 20 -5.61 -2.60 12.56
N LYS A 21 -5.89 -3.84 12.13
CA LYS A 21 -7.16 -4.20 11.47
C LYS A 21 -8.40 -3.96 12.33
N LEU A 22 -8.28 -4.12 13.64
CA LEU A 22 -9.40 -3.93 14.56
C LEU A 22 -9.60 -2.46 14.94
N THR A 23 -8.53 -1.66 14.93
CA THR A 23 -8.55 -0.28 15.44
C THR A 23 -8.50 0.78 14.35
N MET A 24 -8.09 0.42 13.13
CA MET A 24 -7.86 1.34 12.04
C MET A 24 -8.80 1.02 10.88
N ASP A 25 -9.50 2.05 10.41
CA ASP A 25 -10.25 1.99 9.17
C ASP A 25 -9.27 2.10 8.01
N GLU A 26 -8.86 0.95 7.46
CA GLU A 26 -7.86 0.87 6.39
C GLU A 26 -8.29 1.64 5.14
N GLU A 27 -9.59 1.69 4.83
CA GLU A 27 -10.11 2.39 3.66
C GLU A 27 -9.98 3.90 3.85
N LYS A 28 -10.44 4.40 5.00
CA LYS A 28 -10.31 5.82 5.35
C LYS A 28 -8.85 6.26 5.38
N PHE A 29 -7.96 5.44 5.96
CA PHE A 29 -6.53 5.74 5.99
C PHE A 29 -5.93 5.86 4.59
N ARG A 30 -6.29 4.94 3.67
CA ARG A 30 -5.83 5.01 2.27
C ARG A 30 -6.40 6.22 1.54
N GLN A 31 -7.67 6.58 1.77
CA GLN A 31 -8.26 7.80 1.20
C GLN A 31 -7.54 9.06 1.68
N GLU A 32 -7.19 9.13 2.96
CA GLU A 32 -6.42 10.25 3.51
C GLU A 32 -5.03 10.34 2.85
N ILE A 33 -4.34 9.21 2.64
CA ILE A 33 -3.06 9.19 1.92
C ILE A 33 -3.21 9.76 0.49
N ILE A 34 -4.23 9.31 -0.26
CA ILE A 34 -4.48 9.80 -1.61
C ILE A 34 -4.78 11.31 -1.59
N GLY A 35 -5.61 11.76 -0.64
CA GLY A 35 -5.95 13.17 -0.48
C GLY A 35 -4.72 14.03 -0.17
N LEU A 36 -3.82 13.56 0.70
CA LEU A 36 -2.57 14.25 1.02
C LEU A 36 -1.59 14.30 -0.15
N ALA A 37 -1.58 13.26 -0.99
CA ALA A 37 -0.75 13.23 -2.18
C ALA A 37 -1.17 14.28 -3.23
N ASN A 38 -2.43 14.74 -3.17
CA ASN A 38 -3.00 15.81 -4.01
C ASN A 38 -2.65 15.63 -5.50
N LEU A 39 -2.85 14.40 -5.97
CA LEU A 39 -2.41 13.95 -7.29
C LEU A 39 -3.23 14.59 -8.40
N ARG A 40 -2.56 14.89 -9.52
CA ARG A 40 -3.24 15.21 -10.78
C ARG A 40 -3.59 13.94 -11.54
N SER A 41 -4.60 14.01 -12.39
CA SER A 41 -5.09 12.84 -13.14
C SER A 41 -4.09 12.26 -14.15
N ASP A 42 -3.03 12.99 -14.51
CA ASP A 42 -2.03 12.63 -15.53
C ASP A 42 -0.64 12.25 -14.96
N GLU A 43 -0.53 12.13 -13.64
CA GLU A 43 0.75 11.86 -12.97
C GLU A 43 1.19 10.40 -13.06
N ARG A 44 2.45 10.15 -12.67
CA ARG A 44 3.04 8.83 -12.58
C ARG A 44 3.32 8.51 -11.11
N VAL A 45 2.71 7.46 -10.60
CA VAL A 45 2.80 7.06 -9.19
C VAL A 45 3.47 5.70 -9.07
N LEU A 46 4.32 5.54 -8.04
CA LEU A 46 4.93 4.27 -7.67
C LEU A 46 4.45 3.87 -6.26
N ASP A 47 3.71 2.76 -6.17
CA ASP A 47 3.30 2.15 -4.90
C ASP A 47 4.32 1.05 -4.51
N ILE A 48 5.00 1.25 -3.38
CA ILE A 48 6.07 0.36 -2.89
C ILE A 48 5.53 -0.47 -1.73
N GLY A 49 5.54 -1.79 -1.89
CA GLY A 49 4.88 -2.69 -0.95
C GLY A 49 3.38 -2.68 -1.15
N CYS A 50 2.94 -2.73 -2.41
CA CYS A 50 1.54 -2.54 -2.80
C CYS A 50 0.59 -3.60 -2.22
N GLY A 51 1.13 -4.69 -1.67
CA GLY A 51 0.35 -5.83 -1.23
C GLY A 51 -0.54 -6.33 -2.35
N THR A 52 -1.81 -6.60 -2.06
CA THR A 52 -2.79 -7.10 -3.04
C THR A 52 -3.30 -6.01 -4.00
N GLY A 53 -2.74 -4.79 -3.96
CA GLY A 53 -3.08 -3.72 -4.90
C GLY A 53 -4.32 -2.90 -4.54
N THR A 54 -4.83 -2.98 -3.31
CA THR A 54 -6.03 -2.20 -2.90
C THR A 54 -5.83 -0.69 -3.10
N LEU A 55 -4.66 -0.16 -2.72
CA LEU A 55 -4.35 1.27 -2.92
C LEU A 55 -4.21 1.62 -4.41
N VAL A 56 -3.67 0.72 -5.22
CA VAL A 56 -3.54 0.88 -6.67
C VAL A 56 -4.90 1.06 -7.32
N LEU A 57 -5.91 0.26 -6.92
CA LEU A 57 -7.28 0.41 -7.42
C LEU A 57 -7.88 1.76 -7.07
N MET A 58 -7.70 2.23 -5.83
CA MET A 58 -8.19 3.55 -5.40
C MET A 58 -7.46 4.69 -6.14
N LEU A 59 -6.15 4.55 -6.39
CA LEU A 59 -5.37 5.50 -7.18
C LEU A 59 -5.87 5.58 -8.64
N ALA A 60 -6.33 4.47 -9.21
CA ALA A 60 -6.85 4.43 -10.57
C ALA A 60 -8.14 5.24 -10.74
N GLU A 61 -8.92 5.41 -9.67
CA GLU A 61 -10.09 6.30 -9.66
C GLU A 61 -9.70 7.79 -9.73
N THR A 62 -8.46 8.12 -9.35
CA THR A 62 -7.93 9.50 -9.41
C THR A 62 -7.16 9.75 -10.72
N LEU A 63 -6.35 8.77 -11.15
CA LEU A 63 -5.39 8.87 -12.27
C LEU A 63 -5.98 8.43 -13.62
N HIS A 64 -6.96 9.19 -14.12
CA HIS A 64 -7.68 8.89 -15.38
C HIS A 64 -6.80 8.86 -16.65
N SER A 65 -5.69 9.60 -16.64
CA SER A 65 -4.75 9.72 -17.77
C SER A 65 -3.29 9.45 -17.36
N GLY A 66 -3.08 9.04 -16.11
CA GLY A 66 -1.79 8.82 -15.48
C GLY A 66 -1.33 7.37 -15.62
N HIS A 67 -0.24 7.04 -14.92
CA HIS A 67 0.28 5.68 -14.85
C HIS A 67 0.60 5.30 -13.41
N ILE A 68 0.19 4.09 -13.01
CA ILE A 68 0.52 3.54 -11.69
C ILE A 68 1.46 2.37 -11.89
N TYR A 69 2.60 2.43 -11.20
CA TYR A 69 3.56 1.34 -11.07
C TYR A 69 3.43 0.79 -9.66
N ALA A 70 3.37 -0.54 -9.53
CA ALA A 70 3.20 -1.18 -8.23
C ALA A 70 4.25 -2.28 -8.09
N ILE A 71 4.90 -2.33 -6.94
CA ILE A 71 5.91 -3.35 -6.64
C ILE A 71 5.69 -3.92 -5.24
N ASP A 72 5.94 -5.21 -5.10
CA ASP A 72 5.96 -5.92 -3.83
C ASP A 72 7.08 -6.96 -3.85
N VAL A 73 7.68 -7.18 -2.69
CA VAL A 73 8.76 -8.15 -2.53
C VAL A 73 8.25 -9.59 -2.44
N ALA A 74 6.98 -9.77 -2.08
CA ALA A 74 6.35 -11.07 -1.93
C ALA A 74 5.67 -11.51 -3.23
N PRO A 75 6.14 -12.58 -3.92
CA PRO A 75 5.58 -13.01 -5.21
C PRO A 75 4.10 -13.42 -5.16
N LYS A 76 3.56 -13.71 -3.96
CA LYS A 76 2.15 -14.04 -3.78
C LYS A 76 1.21 -12.82 -3.83
N MET A 77 1.77 -11.62 -3.87
CA MET A 77 1.01 -10.36 -3.82
C MET A 77 0.80 -9.76 -5.22
N ILE A 78 1.54 -10.21 -6.24
CA ILE A 78 1.48 -9.76 -7.64
C ILE A 78 1.18 -10.94 -8.55
#